data_AF-A0A533UIV7-F1
#
_entry.id   AF-A0A533UIV7-F1
#
_cell.length_a   1.000
_cell.length_b   1.000
_cell.length_c   1.000
_cell.angle_alpha   90.00
_cell.angle_beta   90.00
_cell.angle_gamma   90.00
#
_symmetry.space_group_name_H-M   'P 1'
#
loop_
_entity.id
_entity.type
_entity.pdbx_description
1 polymer ?
#
loop_
_entity_poly.entity_id
_entity_poly.type
_entity_poly.pdbx_seq_one_letter_code
_entity_poly.pdbx_strand_id
1 'polypeptide(L)'
;SPGLIYVEAADKVTLKKIRDMTFVNAKDVLGIIYSSKSGNTNLKWRQIRRNSGKVTGEASTNTLVNLTEAGVITQEWVQNYLRKKAGEKQQAKTSELTN
;
A
#
# COMPACT_ATOMS: atom_id res chain seq x y z
N SER A 1 -13.19 13.29 -3.10
CA SER A 1 -11.88 13.86 -2.74
C SER A 1 -10.79 13.35 -3.66
N PRO A 2 -9.71 14.13 -3.90
CA PRO A 2 -8.49 13.60 -4.50
C PRO A 2 -7.92 12.48 -3.61
N GLY A 3 -7.25 11.51 -4.22
CA GLY A 3 -6.44 10.54 -3.46
C GLY A 3 -5.35 11.30 -2.72
N LEU A 4 -5.13 10.96 -1.46
CA LEU A 4 -4.20 11.68 -0.60
C LEU A 4 -2.90 10.87 -0.45
N ILE A 5 -1.77 11.51 -0.70
CA ILE A 5 -0.46 11.01 -0.29
C ILE A 5 0.07 11.95 0.78
N TYR A 6 0.38 11.40 1.95
CA TYR A 6 1.07 12.09 3.03
C TYR A 6 2.46 11.49 3.20
N VAL A 7 3.47 12.34 3.35
CA VAL A 7 4.86 11.93 3.54
C VAL A 7 5.41 12.59 4.78
N GLU A 8 5.94 11.79 5.70
CA GLU A 8 6.70 12.20 6.86
C GLU A 8 8.19 11.93 6.59
N ALA A 9 9.03 12.95 6.70
CA ALA A 9 10.47 12.84 6.47
C ALA A 9 11.19 13.96 7.22
N ALA A 10 12.47 13.76 7.53
CA ALA A 10 13.27 14.73 8.28
C ALA A 10 13.52 16.02 7.48
N ASP A 11 13.68 15.90 6.17
CA ASP A 11 13.82 17.04 5.26
C ASP A 11 12.89 16.87 4.05
N LYS A 12 12.14 17.93 3.73
CA LYS A 12 11.18 17.97 2.62
C LYS A 12 11.17 19.34 1.98
N VAL A 13 11.42 19.39 0.67
CA VAL A 13 11.40 20.61 -0.14
C VAL A 13 10.46 20.44 -1.31
N THR A 14 9.50 21.35 -1.46
CA THR A 14 8.66 21.41 -2.67
C THR A 14 9.50 21.97 -3.82
N LEU A 15 9.66 21.17 -4.88
CA LEU A 15 10.42 21.55 -6.07
C LEU A 15 9.58 22.41 -7.02
N LYS A 16 8.33 22.00 -7.26
CA LYS A 16 7.38 22.70 -8.13
C LYS A 16 5.96 22.20 -7.94
N LYS A 17 5.00 22.99 -8.41
CA LYS A 17 3.59 22.60 -8.55
C LYS A 17 3.16 22.79 -10.00
N ILE A 18 2.55 21.76 -10.60
CA ILE A 18 1.97 21.82 -11.95
C ILE A 18 0.53 21.34 -11.86
N ARG A 19 -0.43 22.26 -12.07
CA ARG A 19 -1.87 21.99 -11.84
C ARG A 19 -2.09 21.44 -10.42
N ASP A 20 -2.62 20.23 -10.31
CA ASP A 20 -2.93 19.55 -9.05
C ASP A 20 -1.78 18.65 -8.56
N MET A 21 -0.66 18.59 -9.29
CA MET A 21 0.50 17.77 -8.91
C MET A 21 1.55 18.62 -8.20
N THR A 22 1.98 18.16 -7.02
CA THR A 22 3.08 18.75 -6.25
C THR A 22 4.27 17.81 -6.28
N PHE A 23 5.43 18.30 -6.72
CA PHE A 23 6.68 17.55 -6.76
C PHE A 23 7.49 17.93 -5.53
N VAL A 24 7.82 16.94 -4.69
CA VAL A 24 8.54 17.13 -3.44
C VAL A 24 9.81 16.28 -3.47
N ASN A 25 10.94 16.87 -3.09
CA ASN A 25 12.14 16.13 -2.72
C ASN A 25 12.08 15.84 -1.22
N ALA A 26 12.11 14.57 -0.83
CA ALA A 26 12.07 14.14 0.56
C ALA A 26 13.30 13.30 0.89
N LYS A 27 13.99 13.62 1.98
CA LYS A 27 15.14 12.89 2.51
C LYS A 27 14.84 12.36 3.90
N ASP A 28 15.41 11.20 4.21
CA ASP A 28 15.21 10.49 5.48
C ASP A 28 13.70 10.31 5.78
N VAL A 29 13.02 9.63 4.86
CA VAL A 29 11.58 9.36 4.95
C VAL A 29 11.28 8.39 6.10
N LEU A 30 10.40 8.82 6.99
CA LEU A 30 9.95 8.08 8.17
C LEU A 30 8.62 7.36 7.93
N GLY A 31 7.74 7.94 7.10
CA GLY A 31 6.44 7.36 6.82
C GLY A 31 5.79 7.88 5.55
N ILE A 32 4.98 7.03 4.92
CA ILE A 32 4.13 7.37 3.78
C ILE A 32 2.74 6.81 4.05
N ILE A 33 1.70 7.61 3.82
CA ILE A 33 0.31 7.18 3.87
C ILE A 33 -0.31 7.47 2.52
N TYR A 34 -0.92 6.45 1.90
CA TYR A 34 -1.63 6.57 0.64
C TYR A 34 -3.07 6.10 0.81
N SER A 35 -4.01 6.95 0.43
CA SER A 35 -5.42 6.60 0.29
C SER A 35 -5.87 6.87 -1.13
N SER A 36 -6.37 5.85 -1.82
CA SER A 36 -6.89 6.02 -3.17
C SER A 36 -8.18 6.84 -3.17
N LYS A 37 -8.45 7.52 -4.29
CA LYS A 37 -9.69 8.27 -4.48
C LYS A 37 -10.95 7.40 -4.32
N SER A 38 -10.87 6.12 -4.72
CA SER A 38 -11.98 5.18 -4.60
C SER A 38 -12.17 4.63 -3.19
N GLY A 39 -11.21 4.82 -2.28
CA GLY A 39 -11.25 4.24 -0.94
C GLY A 39 -10.84 2.76 -0.85
N ASN A 40 -10.72 2.07 -1.98
CA ASN A 40 -10.39 0.63 -2.03
C ASN A 40 -8.92 0.31 -1.70
N THR A 41 -8.09 1.34 -1.49
CA THR A 41 -6.70 1.19 -1.12
C THR A 41 -6.36 2.19 -0.02
N ASN A 42 -5.84 1.70 1.09
CA ASN A 42 -5.30 2.48 2.19
C ASN A 42 -4.00 1.80 2.65
N LEU A 43 -2.87 2.41 2.30
CA LEU A 43 -1.55 1.87 2.58
C LEU A 43 -0.76 2.79 3.49
N LYS A 44 0.00 2.18 4.40
CA LYS A 44 0.95 2.86 5.28
C LYS A 44 2.30 2.19 5.10
N TRP A 45 3.30 2.95 4.68
CA TRP A 45 4.69 2.53 4.77
C TRP A 45 5.34 3.20 5.96
N ARG A 46 6.10 2.45 6.76
CA ARG A 46 6.90 2.99 7.87
C ARG A 46 8.32 2.46 7.81
N GLN A 47 9.27 3.35 8.05
CA GLN A 47 10.68 3.00 8.17
C GLN A 47 10.86 1.98 9.31
N ILE A 48 11.69 0.97 9.05
CA ILE A 48 12.13 0.01 10.06
C ILE A 48 13.61 0.25 10.37
N ARG A 49 14.45 0.33 9.33
CA ARG A 49 15.90 0.55 9.46
C ARG A 49 16.44 1.22 8.20
N ARG A 50 17.19 2.32 8.34
CA ARG A 50 17.80 3.05 7.22
C ARG A 50 16.77 3.28 6.11
N ASN A 51 16.97 2.70 4.92
CA ASN A 51 16.11 2.92 3.76
C ASN A 51 15.04 1.81 3.62
N SER A 52 15.01 0.86 4.55
CA SER A 52 14.06 -0.25 4.56
C SER A 52 12.88 0.07 5.46
N GLY A 53 11.70 -0.33 5.02
CA GLY A 53 10.46 -0.18 5.78
C GLY A 53 9.44 -1.25 5.42
N LYS A 54 8.28 -1.17 6.05
CA LYS A 54 7.19 -2.13 5.88
C LYS A 54 5.94 -1.41 5.42
N VAL A 55 5.32 -1.97 4.39
CA VAL A 55 3.97 -1.60 3.93
C VAL A 55 2.94 -2.42 4.71
N THR A 56 1.88 -1.76 5.19
CA THR A 56 0.69 -2.37 5.76
C THR A 56 -0.57 -1.71 5.22
N GLY A 57 -1.71 -2.37 5.36
CA GLY A 57 -3.02 -1.83 5.02
C GLY A 57 -3.77 -2.66 4.00
N GLU A 58 -4.72 -2.02 3.33
CA GLU A 58 -5.61 -2.64 2.36
C GLU A 58 -5.23 -2.19 0.95
N ALA A 59 -5.15 -3.14 0.03
CA ALA A 59 -4.85 -2.88 -1.37
C ALA A 59 -5.94 -3.48 -2.24
N SER A 60 -6.46 -2.68 -3.16
CA SER A 60 -7.20 -3.21 -4.30
C SER A 60 -6.32 -4.14 -5.14
N THR A 61 -6.93 -5.02 -5.94
CA THR A 61 -6.20 -5.93 -6.84
C THR A 61 -5.24 -5.17 -7.76
N ASN A 62 -5.68 -4.04 -8.32
CA ASN A 62 -4.84 -3.22 -9.18
C ASN A 62 -3.62 -2.65 -8.44
N THR A 63 -3.81 -2.26 -7.16
CA THR A 63 -2.70 -1.82 -6.32
C THR A 63 -1.71 -2.96 -6.05
N LEU A 64 -2.17 -4.20 -5.81
CA LEU A 64 -1.27 -5.34 -5.62
C LEU A 64 -0.41 -5.61 -6.86
N VAL A 65 -0.98 -5.49 -8.06
CA VAL A 65 -0.24 -5.59 -9.32
C VAL A 65 0.85 -4.51 -9.38
N ASN A 66 0.47 -3.23 -9.21
CA ASN A 66 1.41 -2.12 -9.25
C ASN A 66 2.54 -2.24 -8.23
N LEU A 67 2.25 -2.68 -7.00
CA LEU A 67 3.26 -2.87 -5.96
C LEU A 67 4.23 -4.00 -6.31
N THR A 68 3.75 -5.02 -7.01
CA THR A 68 4.59 -6.15 -7.45
C THR A 68 5.49 -5.73 -8.61
N GLU A 69 4.93 -5.03 -9.60
CA GLU A 69 5.69 -4.49 -10.74
C GLU A 69 6.76 -3.47 -10.30
N ALA A 70 6.46 -2.67 -9.28
CA ALA A 70 7.41 -1.73 -8.68
C ALA A 70 8.44 -2.39 -7.75
N GLY A 71 8.38 -3.72 -7.55
CA GLY A 71 9.30 -4.46 -6.68
C GLY A 71 9.13 -4.17 -5.18
N VAL A 72 8.03 -3.54 -4.77
CA VAL A 72 7.73 -3.24 -3.35
C VAL A 72 7.35 -4.52 -2.59
N ILE A 73 6.65 -5.44 -3.26
CA ILE A 73 6.31 -6.77 -2.77
C ILE A 73 6.67 -7.82 -3.83
N THR A 74 6.92 -9.06 -3.42
CA THR A 74 7.28 -10.14 -4.36
C THR A 74 6.04 -10.84 -4.91
N GLN A 75 6.15 -11.37 -6.13
CA GLN A 75 5.11 -12.21 -6.72
C GLN A 75 4.79 -13.42 -5.82
N GLU A 76 5.83 -14.05 -5.25
CA GLU A 76 5.66 -15.18 -4.33
C GLU A 76 4.81 -14.82 -3.12
N TRP A 77 5.06 -13.65 -2.50
CA TRP A 77 4.28 -13.16 -1.38
C TRP A 77 2.80 -12.98 -1.75
N VAL A 78 2.53 -12.39 -2.93
CA VAL A 78 1.16 -12.21 -3.43
C VAL A 78 0.46 -13.56 -3.64
N GLN A 79 1.12 -14.53 -4.27
CA GLN A 79 0.56 -15.86 -4.49
C GLN A 79 0.25 -16.58 -3.17
N ASN A 80 1.15 -16.49 -2.18
CA ASN A 80 0.92 -17.05 -0.85
C ASN A 80 -0.27 -16.38 -0.15
N TYR A 81 -0.39 -15.06 -0.25
CA TYR A 81 -1.51 -14.30 0.28
C TYR A 81 -2.84 -14.72 -0.34
N LEU A 82 -2.91 -14.84 -1.68
CA LEU A 82 -4.12 -15.25 -2.39
C LEU A 82 -4.55 -16.68 -2.05
N ARG A 83 -3.60 -17.62 -1.96
CA ARG A 83 -3.87 -18.99 -1.53
C ARG A 83 -4.49 -19.05 -0.13
N LYS A 84 -3.93 -18.30 0.82
CA LYS A 84 -4.46 -18.22 2.19
C LYS A 84 -5.90 -17.67 2.20
N LYS A 85 -6.15 -16.59 1.45
CA LYS A 85 -7.48 -15.99 1.35
C LYS A 85 -8.52 -16.89 0.70
N ALA A 86 -8.14 -17.71 -0.28
CA ALA A 86 -9.03 -18.69 -0.89
C ALA A 86 -9.44 -19.79 0.09
N GLY A 87 -8.49 -20.28 0.89
CA GLY A 87 -8.75 -21.27 1.94
C GLY A 87 -9.67 -20.73 3.05
N GLU A 88 -9.45 -19.49 3.50
CA GLU A 88 -10.32 -18.81 4.48
C GLU A 88 -11.77 -18.71 3.98
N LYS A 89 -11.98 -18.40 2.69
CA LYS A 89 -13.33 -18.31 2.09
C LYS A 89 -14.04 -19.67 1.98
N GLN A 90 -13.29 -20.75 1.76
CA GLN A 90 -13.86 -22.10 1.68
C GLN A 90 -14.33 -22.58 3.06
N GLN A 91 -13.54 -22.33 4.11
CA GLN A 91 -13.94 -22.66 5.48
C GLN A 91 -15.18 -21.89 5.95
N ALA A 92 -15.24 -20.58 5.69
CA ALA A 92 -16.39 -19.75 6.05
C ALA A 92 -17.71 -20.24 5.42
N LYS A 93 -17.68 -20.64 4.14
CA LYS A 93 -18.85 -21.21 3.45
C LYS A 93 -19.30 -22.55 4.02
N THR A 94 -18.36 -23.41 4.41
CA THR A 94 -18.68 -24.72 4.99
C THR A 94 -19.32 -24.57 6.38
N SER A 95 -18.89 -23.60 7.18
CA SER A 95 -19.51 -23.29 8.49
C SER A 95 -20.90 -22.65 8.40
N GLU A 96 -21.20 -21.89 7.34
CA GLU A 96 -22.55 -21.33 7.11
C GLU A 96 -23.55 -22.39 6.62
N LEU A 97 -23.08 -23.45 5.96
CA LEU A 97 -23.94 -24.55 5.46
C LEU A 97 -24.22 -25.63 6.52
N THR A 98 -23.54 -25.58 7.67
CA THR A 98 -23.61 -26.60 8.73
C THR A 98 -24.28 -26.08 10.02
N ASN A 99 -24.81 -24.85 10.01
CA ASN A 99 -25.60 -24.23 11.08
C ASN A 99 -27.06 -24.02 10.67
#